data_AF-A0A9E2M9B3-F1
#
_entry.id   AF-A0A9E2M9B3-F1
#
_cell.length_a   1.000
_cell.length_b   1.000
_cell.length_c   1.000
_cell.angle_alpha   90.00
_cell.angle_beta   90.00
_cell.angle_gamma   90.00
#
_symmetry.space_group_name_H-M   'P 1'
#
loop_
_entity.id
_entity.type
_entity.pdbx_description
1 polymer ?
#
loop_
_entity_poly.entity_id
_entity_poly.type
_entity_poly.pdbx_seq_one_letter_code
_entity_poly.pdbx_strand_id
1 'polypeptide(L)'
;MTLDPPQLAVGASWVATAIGAGLWLWSWLREKDAIRKLRFLDCGVVLLFASILLRIVAQEKPMSMWDWAMIFVGPLFIAAALWRLARTACPPPGRTD
;
A
#
# COMPACT_ATOMS: atom_id res chain seq x y z
N MET A 1 23.02 -18.36 11.72
CA MET A 1 22.44 -17.00 11.69
C MET A 1 21.11 -17.09 12.41
N THR A 2 21.04 -16.62 13.65
CA THR A 2 19.77 -16.49 14.36
C THR A 2 18.95 -15.43 13.64
N LEU A 3 17.78 -15.80 13.11
CA LEU A 3 16.88 -14.85 12.47
C LEU A 3 16.23 -14.02 13.57
N ASP A 4 16.78 -12.84 13.85
CA ASP A 4 16.13 -11.90 14.76
C ASP A 4 14.82 -11.39 14.11
N PRO A 5 13.65 -11.73 14.69
CA PRO A 5 12.36 -11.34 14.12
C PRO A 5 12.21 -9.83 13.83
N PRO A 6 12.65 -8.90 14.71
CA PRO A 6 12.53 -7.47 14.42
C PRO A 6 13.43 -7.03 13.26
N GLN A 7 14.64 -7.58 13.15
CA GLN A 7 15.54 -7.26 12.04
C GLN A 7 14.99 -7.76 10.70
N LEU A 8 14.36 -8.94 10.69
CA LEU A 8 13.67 -9.47 9.53
C LEU A 8 12.45 -8.62 9.15
N ALA A 9 11.65 -8.17 10.12
CA ALA A 9 10.51 -7.28 9.89
C ALA A 9 10.94 -5.94 9.30
N VAL A 10 12.03 -5.34 9.80
CA VAL A 10 12.60 -4.11 9.24
C VAL A 10 13.10 -4.34 7.81
N GLY A 11 13.82 -5.44 7.55
CA GLY A 11 14.28 -5.79 6.20
C GLY A 11 13.12 -5.95 5.22
N ALA A 12 12.09 -6.72 5.59
CA ALA A 12 10.89 -6.92 4.78
C ALA A 12 10.14 -5.60 4.52
N SER A 13 10.10 -4.69 5.51
CA SER A 13 9.48 -3.38 5.35
C SER A 13 10.17 -2.52 4.29
N TRP A 14 11.50 -2.52 4.23
CA TRP A 14 12.24 -1.76 3.22
C TRP A 14 12.02 -2.32 1.81
N VAL A 15 11.99 -3.65 1.67
CA VAL A 15 11.64 -4.30 0.40
C VAL A 15 10.23 -3.92 -0.03
N ALA A 16 9.25 -4.01 0.87
CA ALA A 16 7.87 -3.62 0.60
C ALA A 16 7.74 -2.13 0.23
N THR A 17 8.55 -1.25 0.86
CA THR A 17 8.60 0.17 0.52
C THR A 17 9.09 0.39 -0.90
N ALA A 18 10.19 -0.26 -1.28
CA ALA A 18 10.79 -0.14 -2.61
C ALA A 18 9.82 -0.63 -3.69
N ILE A 19 9.17 -1.76 -3.45
CA ILE A 19 8.16 -2.31 -4.38
C ILE A 19 6.95 -1.39 -4.45
N GLY A 20 6.42 -0.94 -3.30
CA GLY A 20 5.26 -0.06 -3.24
C GLY A 20 5.48 1.28 -3.95
N ALA A 21 6.61 1.93 -3.68
CA ALA A 21 7.02 3.16 -4.37
C ALA A 21 7.24 2.94 -5.87
N GLY A 22 7.85 1.81 -6.24
CA GLY A 22 8.07 1.45 -7.64
C GLY A 22 6.75 1.27 -8.41
N LEU A 23 5.78 0.55 -7.85
CA LEU A 23 4.46 0.35 -8.45
C LEU A 23 3.67 1.65 -8.55
N TRP A 24 3.74 2.50 -7.51
CA TRP A 24 3.11 3.82 -7.52
C TRP A 24 3.71 4.73 -8.59
N LEU A 25 5.03 4.80 -8.69
CA LEU A 25 5.73 5.60 -9.70
C LEU A 25 5.48 5.07 -11.12
N TRP A 26 5.45 3.74 -11.28
CA TRP A 26 5.19 3.10 -12.57
C TRP A 26 3.78 3.33 -13.08
N SER A 27 2.80 3.32 -12.17
CA SER A 27 1.41 3.70 -12.45
C SER A 27 1.32 5.11 -13.05
N TRP A 28 2.15 6.04 -12.61
CA TRP A 28 2.16 7.41 -13.12
C TRP A 28 2.93 7.57 -14.43
N LEU A 29 4.11 6.96 -14.55
CA LEU A 29 5.04 7.23 -15.67
C LEU A 29 4.78 6.36 -16.91
N ARG A 30 4.30 5.12 -16.75
CA ARG A 30 4.37 4.13 -17.83
C ARG A 30 3.06 3.49 -18.20
N GLU A 31 2.11 3.39 -17.27
CA GLU A 31 0.84 2.71 -17.52
C GLU A 31 -0.19 3.65 -18.16
N LYS A 32 -0.67 3.25 -19.34
CA LYS A 32 -1.64 4.02 -20.15
C LYS A 32 -3.05 3.47 -20.03
N ASP A 33 -3.19 2.18 -19.72
CA ASP A 33 -4.49 1.57 -19.47
C ASP A 33 -5.00 2.01 -18.09
N ALA A 34 -6.17 2.67 -18.08
CA ALA A 34 -6.77 3.22 -16.88
C ALA A 34 -7.01 2.17 -15.79
N ILE A 35 -7.37 0.93 -16.16
CA ILE A 35 -7.65 -0.13 -15.18
C ILE A 35 -6.35 -0.63 -14.56
N ARG A 36 -5.32 -0.90 -15.38
CA ARG A 36 -4.01 -1.34 -14.88
C ARG A 36 -3.33 -0.28 -14.03
N LYS A 37 -3.38 0.98 -14.48
CA LYS A 37 -2.82 2.12 -13.76
C LYS A 37 -3.34 2.16 -12.33
N LEU A 38 -4.65 1.98 -12.19
CA LEU A 38 -5.35 2.07 -10.93
C LEU A 38 -5.07 0.88 -10.01
N ARG A 39 -4.93 -0.34 -10.57
CA ARG A 39 -4.48 -1.53 -9.81
C ARG A 39 -3.06 -1.38 -9.28
N PHE A 40 -2.14 -0.83 -10.08
CA PHE A 40 -0.77 -0.57 -9.64
C PHE A 40 -0.72 0.52 -8.56
N LEU A 41 -1.58 1.54 -8.66
CA LEU A 41 -1.72 2.58 -7.65
C LEU A 41 -2.23 2.00 -6.33
N ASP A 42 -3.33 1.24 -6.37
CA ASP A 42 -3.92 0.62 -5.17
C ASP A 42 -2.92 -0.34 -4.50
N CYS A 43 -2.30 -1.24 -5.26
CA CYS A 43 -1.33 -2.20 -4.74
C CYS A 43 -0.06 -1.51 -4.20
N GLY A 44 0.47 -0.54 -4.94
CA GLY A 44 1.66 0.22 -4.54
C GLY A 44 1.44 0.96 -3.23
N VAL A 45 0.30 1.61 -3.08
CA VAL A 45 -0.02 2.37 -1.87
C VAL A 45 -0.31 1.45 -0.67
N VAL A 46 -0.99 0.32 -0.86
CA VAL A 46 -1.18 -0.67 0.22
C VAL A 46 0.17 -1.20 0.73
N LEU A 47 1.10 -1.52 -0.18
CA LEU A 47 2.45 -1.96 0.22
C LEU A 47 3.24 -0.88 0.97
N LEU A 48 3.13 0.37 0.54
CA LEU A 48 3.72 1.51 1.26
C LEU A 48 3.17 1.61 2.68
N PHE A 49 1.85 1.60 2.86
CA PHE A 49 1.25 1.67 4.19
C PHE A 49 1.60 0.48 5.07
N ALA A 50 1.48 -0.74 4.54
CA ALA A 50 1.84 -1.96 5.28
C ALA A 50 3.31 -1.91 5.75
N SER A 51 4.22 -1.44 4.90
CA SER A 51 5.63 -1.31 5.26
C SER A 51 5.89 -0.28 6.37
N ILE A 52 5.10 0.78 6.44
CA ILE A 52 5.28 1.85 7.42
C ILE A 52 4.69 1.42 8.76
N LEU A 53 3.49 0.84 8.74
CA LEU A 53 2.88 0.24 9.93
C LEU A 53 3.77 -0.86 10.52
N LEU A 54 4.41 -1.68 9.68
CA LEU A 54 5.34 -2.71 10.16
C LEU A 54 6.56 -2.10 10.86
N ARG A 55 7.11 -0.99 10.35
CA ARG A 55 8.22 -0.27 11.01
C ARG A 55 7.79 0.37 12.32
N ILE A 56 6.59 0.92 12.36
CA ILE A 56 5.99 1.48 13.57
C ILE A 56 5.88 0.40 14.67
N VAL A 57 5.36 -0.78 14.33
CA VAL A 57 5.15 -1.86 15.31
C VAL A 57 6.47 -2.54 15.69
N ALA A 58 7.41 -2.66 14.75
CA ALA A 58 8.70 -3.34 14.98
C ALA A 58 9.76 -2.46 15.64
N GLN A 59 9.60 -1.12 15.67
CA GLN A 59 10.51 -0.22 16.35
C GLN A 59 10.02 0.11 17.75
N GLU A 60 10.80 -0.24 18.78
CA GLU A 60 10.58 0.22 20.16
C GLU A 60 10.94 1.70 20.38
N LYS A 61 11.06 2.50 19.29
CA LYS A 61 11.41 3.91 19.34
C LYS A 61 10.16 4.80 19.35
N PRO A 62 10.22 5.99 19.99
CA PRO A 62 9.14 6.96 19.87
C PRO A 62 8.86 7.31 18.41
N MET A 63 7.59 7.27 18.03
CA MET A 63 7.12 7.53 16.67
C MET A 63 7.60 8.88 16.15
N SER A 64 8.15 8.88 14.93
CA SER A 64 8.47 10.13 14.23
C SER A 64 7.18 10.84 13.77
N MET A 65 7.28 12.13 13.45
CA MET A 65 6.15 12.87 12.86
C MET A 65 5.65 12.22 11.56
N TRP A 66 6.52 11.55 10.80
CA TRP A 66 6.13 10.84 9.58
C TRP A 66 5.30 9.58 9.86
N ASP A 67 5.65 8.83 10.90
CA ASP A 67 4.92 7.65 11.33
C ASP A 67 3.48 8.01 11.74
N TRP A 68 3.35 9.12 12.48
CA TRP A 68 2.06 9.68 12.86
C TRP A 68 1.21 10.07 11.65
N ALA A 69 1.79 10.76 10.67
CA ALA A 69 1.04 11.12 9.45
C ALA A 69 0.54 9.86 8.72
N MET A 70 1.38 8.83 8.60
CA MET A 70 1.02 7.62 7.85
C MET A 70 -0.04 6.76 8.56
N ILE A 71 -0.12 6.83 9.89
CA ILE A 71 -1.23 6.24 10.66
C ILE A 71 -2.60 6.79 10.24
N PHE A 72 -2.67 8.08 9.88
CA PHE A 72 -3.93 8.70 9.44
C PHE A 72 -4.16 8.56 7.93
N VAL A 73 -3.11 8.73 7.11
CA VAL A 73 -3.25 8.66 5.66
C VAL A 73 -3.55 7.22 5.19
N GLY A 74 -3.09 6.19 5.90
CA GLY A 74 -3.29 4.79 5.52
C GLY A 74 -4.73 4.34 5.50
N PRO A 75 -5.45 4.44 6.62
CA PRO A 75 -6.89 4.16 6.66
C PRO A 75 -7.69 5.01 5.68
N LEU A 76 -7.30 6.27 5.47
CA LEU A 76 -7.98 7.16 4.52
C LEU A 76 -7.83 6.65 3.07
N PHE A 77 -6.65 6.18 2.70
CA PHE A 77 -6.41 5.61 1.38
C PHE A 77 -7.16 4.28 1.19
N ILE A 78 -7.16 3.42 2.21
CA ILE A 78 -7.94 2.17 2.20
C ILE A 78 -9.44 2.47 2.03
N ALA A 79 -9.97 3.45 2.77
CA ALA A 79 -11.37 3.88 2.64
C ALA A 79 -11.67 4.40 1.23
N ALA A 80 -10.79 5.21 0.65
CA ALA A 80 -10.93 5.70 -0.72
C ALA A 80 -10.89 4.57 -1.77
N ALA A 81 -10.01 3.58 -1.58
CA ALA A 81 -9.93 2.40 -2.45
C ALA A 81 -11.20 1.55 -2.36
N LEU A 82 -11.70 1.28 -1.14
CA LEU A 82 -12.95 0.55 -0.91
C LEU A 82 -14.15 1.30 -1.52
N TRP A 83 -14.21 2.61 -1.35
CA TRP A 83 -15.23 3.46 -1.96
C TRP A 83 -15.23 3.38 -3.48
N ARG A 84 -14.04 3.41 -4.08
CA ARG A 84 -13.87 3.25 -5.54
C ARG A 84 -14.34 1.86 -5.98
N LEU A 85 -13.92 0.81 -5.28
CA LEU A 85 -14.30 -0.57 -5.56
C LEU A 85 -15.82 -0.76 -5.50
N ALA A 86 -16.48 -0.25 -4.46
CA ALA A 86 -17.93 -0.34 -4.30
C ALA A 86 -18.70 0.28 -5.48
N ARG A 87 -18.14 1.31 -6.14
CA ARG A 87 -18.77 1.96 -7.30
C ARG A 87 -18.43 1.30 -8.65
N THR A 88 -17.39 0.48 -8.73
CA THR A 88 -16.93 -0.12 -10.01
C THR A 88 -17.03 -1.64 -10.06
N ALA A 89 -17.31 -2.31 -8.93
CA ALA A 89 -17.31 -3.78 -8.85
C ALA A 89 -18.65 -4.43 -9.20
N CYS A 90 -19.77 -3.69 -9.26
CA CYS A 90 -21.04 -4.26 -9.71
C CYS A 90 -21.14 -4.18 -11.23
N PRO A 91 -21.05 -5.29 -11.97
CA PRO A 91 -21.51 -5.30 -13.36
C PRO A 91 -23.01 -4.97 -13.39
N PRO A 92 -23.52 -4.39 -14.49
CA PRO A 92 -24.96 -4.19 -14.64
C PRO A 92 -25.70 -5.52 -14.41
N PRO A 93 -26.85 -5.52 -13.70
CA PRO A 93 -27.63 -6.73 -13.53
C PRO A 93 -27.99 -7.27 -14.92
N GLY A 94 -27.45 -8.45 -15.28
CA GLY A 94 -27.70 -9.12 -16.56
C GLY A 94 -26.47 -9.41 -17.44
N ARG A 95 -25.23 -9.07 -17.03
CA ARG A 95 -24.02 -9.44 -17.79
C ARG A 95 -23.23 -10.55 -17.09
N THR A 96 -23.49 -11.79 -17.49
CA THR A 96 -22.63 -12.96 -17.24
C THR A 96 -21.84 -13.23 -18.51
N ASP A 97 -20.58 -12.83 -18.52
CA ASP A 97 -19.61 -13.29 -19.51
C ASP A 97 -18.99 -14.61 -19.04
#